data_AF-A0A368RJ51-F1
#
_entry.id   AF-A0A368RJ51-F1
#
_cell.length_a   1.000
_cell.length_b   1.000
_cell.length_c   1.000
_cell.angle_alpha   90.00
_cell.angle_beta   90.00
_cell.angle_gamma   90.00
#
_symmetry.space_group_name_H-M   'P 1'
#
loop_
_entity.id
_entity.type
_entity.pdbx_description
1 polymer ?
#
loop_
_entity_poly.entity_id
_entity_poly.type
_entity_poly.pdbx_seq_one_letter_code
_entity_poly.pdbx_strand_id
1 'polypeptide(L)'
;MKMAYKKKRKDAEETADDEFLAKLDRAFDTVMMQQLQYRKKGVTYGSVQVSKDIKYADNQPVVPWGPRFSRSTVKDMRINMAISAAFVVWIAIMGNADWKPLQFLCFAFFYRILQKLRATEPPITPIYNEYGEVEGRGIRMAKRVVRALGLIFGCVFTASLGYTAAINLIELSWQYTPRIVYYYQEMIVTAAAAFLLYITASYYR
;
A
#
# COMPACT_ATOMS: atom_id res chain seq x y z
N MET A 1 -15.08 -24.53 -28.10
CA MET A 1 -16.17 -23.52 -28.05
C MET A 1 -16.17 -22.57 -29.24
N LYS A 2 -15.11 -21.77 -29.49
CA LYS A 2 -15.06 -20.81 -30.61
C LYS A 2 -15.33 -21.45 -31.98
N MET A 3 -14.76 -22.63 -32.24
CA MET A 3 -14.99 -23.38 -33.48
C MET A 3 -16.44 -23.87 -33.63
N ALA A 4 -17.08 -24.26 -32.53
CA ALA A 4 -18.49 -24.68 -32.54
C ALA A 4 -19.44 -23.51 -32.76
N TYR A 5 -19.14 -22.34 -32.17
CA TYR A 5 -19.86 -21.09 -32.45
C TYR A 5 -19.74 -20.70 -33.93
N LYS A 6 -18.52 -20.68 -34.48
CA LYS A 6 -18.28 -20.34 -35.89
C LYS A 6 -19.04 -21.25 -36.87
N LYS A 7 -19.11 -22.55 -36.56
CA LYS A 7 -19.89 -23.51 -37.35
C LYS A 7 -21.39 -23.23 -37.25
N LYS A 8 -21.94 -23.12 -36.03
CA LYS A 8 -23.38 -22.88 -35.81
C LYS A 8 -23.87 -21.54 -36.34
N ARG A 9 -23.02 -20.52 -36.30
CA ARG A 9 -23.31 -19.21 -36.89
C ARG A 9 -23.43 -19.30 -38.41
N LYS A 10 -22.51 -20.01 -39.07
CA LYS A 10 -22.56 -20.24 -40.53
C LYS A 10 -23.82 -20.99 -40.94
N ASP A 11 -24.17 -22.05 -40.21
CA ASP A 11 -25.37 -22.86 -40.49
C ASP A 11 -26.66 -22.03 -40.32
N ALA A 12 -26.69 -21.09 -39.35
CA ALA A 12 -27.83 -20.21 -39.11
C ALA A 12 -27.92 -19.04 -40.12
N GLU A 13 -26.79 -18.51 -40.57
CA GLU A 13 -26.72 -17.55 -41.69
C GLU A 13 -27.22 -18.18 -43.00
N GLU A 14 -26.95 -19.48 -43.23
CA GLU A 14 -27.43 -20.24 -44.40
C GLU A 14 -28.94 -20.53 -44.34
N THR A 15 -29.52 -20.62 -43.13
CA THR A 15 -30.94 -20.95 -42.91
C THR A 15 -31.82 -19.69 -42.77
N ALA A 16 -31.23 -18.50 -42.71
CA ALA A 16 -31.89 -17.19 -42.53
C ALA A 16 -32.73 -17.05 -41.24
N ASP A 17 -32.33 -17.74 -40.17
CA ASP A 17 -33.00 -17.69 -38.85
C ASP A 17 -32.39 -16.61 -37.94
N ASP A 18 -32.85 -15.37 -38.09
CA ASP A 18 -32.33 -14.19 -37.36
C ASP A 18 -32.52 -14.29 -35.84
N GLU A 19 -33.62 -14.87 -35.36
CA GLU A 19 -33.87 -15.04 -33.93
C GLU A 19 -32.89 -16.02 -33.27
N PHE A 20 -32.48 -17.06 -34.00
CA PHE A 20 -31.53 -18.04 -33.49
C PHE A 20 -30.11 -17.46 -33.46
N LEU A 21 -29.72 -16.68 -34.47
CA LEU A 21 -28.46 -15.94 -34.49
C LEU A 21 -28.32 -15.00 -33.29
N ALA A 22 -29.34 -14.19 -33.01
CA ALA A 22 -29.32 -13.27 -31.88
C ALA A 22 -29.19 -13.99 -30.52
N LYS A 23 -29.87 -15.13 -30.34
CA LYS A 23 -29.74 -15.97 -29.14
C LYS A 23 -28.35 -16.60 -29.03
N LEU A 24 -27.78 -17.05 -30.14
CA LEU A 24 -26.46 -17.66 -30.22
C LEU A 24 -25.34 -16.66 -29.86
N ASP A 25 -25.40 -15.45 -30.43
CA ASP A 25 -24.45 -14.37 -30.16
C ASP A 25 -24.52 -13.94 -28.69
N ARG A 26 -25.73 -13.73 -28.17
CA ARG A 26 -25.92 -13.35 -26.76
C ARG A 26 -25.38 -14.42 -25.80
N ALA A 27 -25.60 -15.71 -26.11
CA ALA A 27 -25.07 -16.80 -25.31
C ALA A 27 -23.54 -16.86 -25.37
N PHE A 28 -22.96 -16.68 -26.55
CA PHE A 28 -21.51 -16.67 -26.73
C PHE A 28 -20.85 -15.51 -25.99
N ASP A 29 -21.41 -14.29 -26.11
CA ASP A 29 -20.93 -13.10 -25.41
C ASP A 29 -21.02 -13.27 -23.90
N THR A 30 -22.13 -13.81 -23.39
CA THR A 30 -22.31 -14.07 -21.97
C THR A 30 -21.22 -15.01 -21.45
N VAL A 31 -20.92 -16.08 -22.17
CA VAL A 31 -19.90 -17.05 -21.78
C VAL A 31 -18.49 -16.46 -21.89
N MET A 32 -18.20 -15.68 -22.93
CA MET A 32 -16.92 -14.96 -23.06
C MET A 32 -16.73 -13.94 -21.93
N MET A 33 -17.77 -13.19 -21.58
CA MET A 33 -17.74 -12.24 -20.47
C MET A 33 -17.56 -12.93 -19.12
N GLN A 34 -18.22 -14.06 -18.89
CA GLN A 34 -18.00 -14.88 -17.70
C GLN A 34 -16.56 -15.38 -17.61
N GLN A 35 -15.97 -15.84 -18.72
CA GLN A 35 -14.56 -16.25 -18.73
C GLN A 35 -13.61 -15.10 -18.36
N LEU A 36 -13.85 -13.89 -18.86
CA LEU A 36 -13.08 -12.70 -18.47
C LEU A 36 -13.25 -12.36 -16.99
N GLN A 37 -14.48 -12.47 -16.47
CA GLN A 37 -14.75 -12.27 -15.05
C GLN A 37 -14.06 -13.32 -14.16
N TYR A 38 -14.03 -14.59 -14.56
CA TYR A 38 -13.32 -15.64 -13.84
C TYR A 38 -11.80 -15.42 -13.83
N ARG A 39 -11.23 -14.99 -14.98
CA ARG A 39 -9.81 -14.59 -15.06
C ARG A 39 -9.50 -13.42 -14.12
N LYS A 40 -10.34 -12.37 -14.13
CA LYS A 40 -10.20 -11.23 -13.21
C LYS A 40 -10.32 -11.64 -11.74
N LYS A 41 -11.10 -12.67 -11.42
CA LYS A 41 -11.27 -13.21 -10.06
C LYS A 41 -10.18 -14.21 -9.64
N GLY A 42 -9.27 -14.59 -10.54
CA GLY A 42 -8.23 -15.59 -10.30
C GLY A 42 -8.80 -16.99 -10.07
N VAL A 43 -9.85 -17.35 -10.82
CA VAL A 43 -10.45 -18.69 -10.79
C VAL A 43 -10.17 -19.35 -12.14
N THR A 44 -9.61 -20.56 -12.14
CA THR A 44 -9.44 -21.35 -13.36
C THR A 44 -10.78 -21.98 -13.77
N TYR A 45 -10.82 -22.68 -14.90
CA TYR A 45 -12.04 -23.34 -15.39
C TYR A 45 -12.70 -24.16 -14.26
N GLY A 46 -13.95 -23.83 -13.90
CA GLY A 46 -14.68 -24.46 -12.79
C GLY A 46 -14.55 -23.71 -11.45
N SER A 47 -14.38 -24.46 -10.35
CA SER A 47 -14.27 -23.95 -8.97
C SER A 47 -12.84 -23.94 -8.42
N VAL A 48 -11.86 -24.36 -9.24
CA VAL A 48 -10.45 -24.42 -8.82
C VAL A 48 -9.92 -22.99 -8.70
N GLN A 49 -9.56 -22.59 -7.48
CA GLN A 49 -8.95 -21.29 -7.24
C GLN A 49 -7.47 -21.34 -7.62
N VAL A 50 -7.01 -20.32 -8.32
CA VAL A 50 -5.59 -20.15 -8.61
C VAL A 50 -4.83 -19.89 -7.30
N SER A 51 -3.58 -20.35 -7.20
CA SER A 51 -2.74 -20.09 -6.02
C SER A 51 -2.69 -18.59 -5.71
N LYS A 52 -2.61 -18.25 -4.42
CA LYS A 52 -2.60 -16.85 -3.97
C LYS A 52 -1.46 -16.06 -4.61
N ASP A 53 -0.32 -16.68 -4.85
CA ASP A 53 0.86 -16.03 -5.41
C ASP A 53 0.66 -15.61 -6.86
N ILE A 54 -0.11 -16.38 -7.63
CA ILE A 54 -0.47 -16.04 -9.02
C ILE A 54 -1.64 -15.04 -9.02
N LYS A 55 -2.63 -15.22 -8.14
CA LYS A 55 -3.80 -14.33 -8.03
C LYS A 55 -3.44 -12.91 -7.60
N TYR A 56 -2.37 -12.76 -6.81
CA TYR A 56 -1.89 -11.46 -6.32
C TYR A 56 -0.50 -11.11 -6.86
N ALA A 57 -0.06 -11.73 -7.96
CA ALA A 57 1.24 -11.45 -8.57
C ALA A 57 1.41 -9.95 -8.87
N ASP A 58 0.36 -9.29 -9.35
CA ASP A 58 0.35 -7.85 -9.64
C ASP A 58 0.47 -6.96 -8.39
N ASN A 59 0.17 -7.50 -7.21
CA ASN A 59 0.27 -6.78 -5.93
C ASN A 59 1.56 -7.10 -5.17
N GLN A 60 2.51 -7.81 -5.79
CA GLN A 60 3.78 -8.07 -5.16
C GLN A 60 4.61 -6.78 -5.11
N PRO A 61 5.28 -6.51 -3.97
CA PRO A 61 6.18 -5.37 -3.89
C PRO A 61 7.34 -5.57 -4.87
N VAL A 62 7.79 -4.48 -5.51
CA VAL A 62 8.92 -4.49 -6.45
C VAL A 62 10.17 -5.13 -5.83
N VAL A 63 10.34 -4.92 -4.52
CA VAL A 63 11.43 -5.49 -3.75
C VAL A 63 10.83 -6.40 -2.66
N PRO A 64 11.33 -7.63 -2.46
CA PRO A 64 10.73 -8.60 -1.54
C PRO A 64 10.58 -8.11 -0.09
N TRP A 65 11.46 -7.21 0.35
CA TRP A 65 11.48 -6.62 1.69
C TRP A 65 10.85 -5.21 1.76
N GLY A 66 10.29 -4.71 0.65
CA GLY A 66 9.67 -3.39 0.59
C GLY A 66 8.28 -3.33 1.23
N PRO A 67 7.78 -2.11 1.53
CA PRO A 67 6.42 -1.91 2.04
C PRO A 67 5.37 -2.44 1.05
N ARG A 68 4.34 -3.11 1.55
CA ARG A 68 3.26 -3.66 0.73
C ARG A 68 2.05 -2.76 0.74
N PHE A 69 1.38 -2.63 -0.40
CA PHE A 69 0.13 -1.86 -0.47
C PHE A 69 -0.93 -2.47 0.46
N SER A 70 -1.44 -1.65 1.37
CA SER A 70 -2.44 -1.99 2.37
C SER A 70 -3.17 -0.71 2.77
N ARG A 71 -4.25 -0.40 2.05
CA ARG A 71 -5.05 0.80 2.28
C ARG A 71 -5.82 0.68 3.59
N SER A 72 -5.67 1.67 4.48
CA SER A 72 -6.41 1.76 5.74
C SER A 72 -7.83 2.27 5.51
N THR A 73 -8.67 2.17 6.56
CA THR A 73 -10.04 2.69 6.52
C THR A 73 -10.06 4.21 6.36
N VAL A 74 -11.13 4.76 5.77
CA VAL A 74 -11.27 6.22 5.60
C VAL A 74 -11.16 6.96 6.94
N LYS A 75 -11.69 6.38 8.01
CA LYS A 75 -11.57 6.92 9.38
C LYS A 75 -10.11 6.98 9.82
N ASP A 76 -9.36 5.88 9.65
CA ASP A 76 -7.94 5.83 10.01
C ASP A 76 -7.08 6.78 9.19
N MET A 77 -7.37 6.91 7.89
CA MET A 77 -6.70 7.88 7.01
C MET A 77 -6.93 9.32 7.47
N ARG A 78 -8.15 9.67 7.86
CA ARG A 78 -8.47 11.01 8.39
C ARG A 78 -7.73 11.28 9.70
N ILE A 79 -7.62 10.29 10.59
CA ILE A 79 -6.85 10.41 11.83
C ILE A 79 -5.36 10.63 11.52
N ASN A 80 -4.79 9.82 10.63
CA ASN A 80 -3.38 9.97 10.24
C ASN A 80 -3.11 11.34 9.61
N MET A 81 -4.03 11.82 8.76
CA MET A 81 -3.96 13.15 8.15
C MET A 81 -4.01 14.25 9.22
N ALA A 82 -4.95 14.16 10.17
CA ALA A 82 -5.07 15.11 11.26
C ALA A 82 -3.80 15.17 12.13
N ILE A 83 -3.22 14.02 12.46
CA ILE A 83 -1.93 13.94 13.19
C ILE A 83 -0.84 14.64 12.37
N SER A 84 -0.68 14.30 11.09
CA SER A 84 0.36 14.91 10.25
C SER A 84 0.19 16.43 10.14
N ALA A 85 -1.04 16.92 9.93
CA ALA A 85 -1.32 18.34 9.82
C ALA A 85 -1.07 19.08 11.14
N ALA A 86 -1.47 18.50 12.28
CA ALA A 86 -1.26 19.11 13.59
C ALA A 86 0.23 19.34 13.90
N PHE A 87 1.08 18.36 13.59
CA PHE A 87 2.53 18.51 13.82
C PHE A 87 3.21 19.46 12.83
N VAL A 88 2.73 19.54 11.58
CA VAL A 88 3.19 20.55 10.61
C VAL A 88 2.82 21.96 11.07
N VAL A 89 1.60 22.16 11.54
CA VAL A 89 1.15 23.46 12.09
C VAL A 89 1.94 23.81 13.36
N TRP A 90 2.20 22.83 14.24
CA TRP A 90 3.00 23.06 15.44
C TRP A 90 4.39 23.61 15.08
N ILE A 91 5.14 22.92 14.21
CA ILE A 91 6.50 23.40 13.87
C ILE A 91 6.47 24.74 13.13
N ALA A 92 5.44 25.00 12.32
CA ALA A 92 5.27 26.28 11.63
C ALA A 92 5.03 27.47 12.60
N ILE A 93 4.29 27.24 13.69
CA ILE A 93 4.05 28.29 14.72
C ILE A 93 5.29 28.50 15.58
N MET A 94 5.95 27.42 16.00
CA MET A 94 7.11 27.52 16.90
C MET A 94 8.32 28.18 16.21
N GLY A 95 8.51 27.97 14.90
CA GLY A 95 9.57 28.61 14.11
C GLY A 95 11.01 28.31 14.54
N ASN A 96 11.20 27.50 15.59
CA ASN A 96 12.49 27.18 16.18
C ASN A 96 13.06 25.88 15.59
N ALA A 97 14.38 25.73 15.63
CA ALA A 97 15.09 24.49 15.30
C ALA A 97 14.97 23.43 16.42
N ASP A 98 13.74 23.19 16.87
CA ASP A 98 13.42 22.25 17.93
C ASP A 98 12.99 20.92 17.31
N TRP A 99 13.67 19.83 17.66
CA TRP A 99 13.37 18.48 17.13
C TRP A 99 12.19 17.79 17.83
N LYS A 100 11.61 18.42 18.86
CA LYS A 100 10.52 17.87 19.66
C LYS A 100 9.28 17.52 18.81
N PRO A 101 8.81 18.37 17.87
CA PRO A 101 7.67 18.04 17.02
C PRO A 101 7.92 16.78 16.19
N LEU A 102 9.13 16.60 15.65
CA LEU A 102 9.51 15.40 14.90
C LEU A 102 9.51 14.15 15.80
N GLN A 103 10.04 14.25 17.02
CA GLN A 103 10.03 13.13 17.97
C GLN A 103 8.61 12.69 18.33
N PHE A 104 7.73 13.63 18.68
CA PHE A 104 6.34 13.32 19.01
C PHE A 104 5.54 12.80 17.81
N LEU A 105 5.80 13.33 16.61
CA LEU A 105 5.26 12.81 15.36
C LEU A 105 5.67 11.34 15.16
N CYS A 106 6.95 11.01 15.35
CA CYS A 106 7.46 9.65 15.27
C CYS A 106 6.78 8.73 16.29
N PHE A 107 6.59 9.17 17.54
CA PHE A 107 5.87 8.37 18.54
C PHE A 107 4.40 8.14 18.17
N ALA A 108 3.70 9.16 17.69
CA ALA A 108 2.31 9.04 17.26
C ALA A 108 2.18 8.03 16.11
N PHE A 109 3.03 8.15 15.09
CA PHE A 109 3.02 7.24 13.94
C PHE A 109 3.55 5.85 14.28
N PHE A 110 4.44 5.70 15.26
CA PHE A 110 4.86 4.40 15.80
C PHE A 110 3.67 3.61 16.33
N TYR A 111 2.85 4.24 17.16
CA TYR A 111 1.63 3.60 17.65
C TYR A 111 0.68 3.23 16.50
N ARG A 112 0.44 4.16 15.55
CA ARG A 112 -0.48 3.94 14.43
C ARG A 112 -0.02 2.81 13.51
N ILE A 113 1.26 2.76 13.16
CA ILE A 113 1.84 1.71 12.32
C ILE A 113 1.83 0.38 13.07
N LEU A 114 2.16 0.35 14.37
CA LEU A 114 2.06 -0.86 15.18
C LEU A 114 0.65 -1.44 15.22
N GLN A 115 -0.37 -0.60 15.41
CA GLN A 115 -1.77 -1.03 15.38
C GLN A 115 -2.14 -1.60 14.01
N LYS A 116 -1.75 -0.92 12.93
CA LYS A 116 -2.00 -1.39 11.57
C LYS A 116 -1.32 -2.73 11.29
N LEU A 117 -0.05 -2.87 11.64
CA LEU A 117 0.69 -4.12 11.48
C LEU A 117 0.03 -5.26 12.26
N ARG A 118 -0.40 -4.99 13.52
CA ARG A 118 -1.13 -5.95 14.35
C ARG A 118 -2.43 -6.44 13.69
N ALA A 119 -3.21 -5.54 13.10
CA ALA A 119 -4.49 -5.86 12.48
C ALA A 119 -4.36 -6.67 11.18
N THR A 120 -3.18 -6.64 10.54
CA THR A 120 -2.97 -7.28 9.23
C THR A 120 -2.22 -8.61 9.29
N GLU A 121 -1.92 -9.09 10.50
CA GLU A 121 -1.33 -10.40 10.71
C GLU A 121 -2.35 -11.51 10.39
N PRO A 122 -1.91 -12.61 9.74
CA PRO A 122 -2.78 -13.75 9.51
C PRO A 122 -3.22 -14.33 10.86
N PRO A 123 -4.48 -14.78 10.99
CA PRO A 123 -4.89 -15.54 12.17
C PRO A 123 -4.08 -16.84 12.20
N ILE A 124 -3.21 -16.98 13.19
CA ILE A 124 -2.42 -18.19 13.43
C ILE A 124 -3.11 -18.95 14.55
N THR A 125 -3.32 -20.25 14.38
CA THR A 125 -3.77 -21.14 15.44
C THR A 125 -2.74 -21.12 16.56
N PRO A 126 -3.10 -20.69 17.79
CA PRO A 126 -2.13 -20.62 18.88
C PRO A 126 -1.62 -22.04 19.19
N ILE A 127 -0.31 -22.22 19.08
CA ILE A 127 0.38 -23.42 19.56
C ILE A 127 0.79 -23.10 20.99
N TYR A 128 0.26 -23.86 21.93
CA TYR A 128 0.54 -23.70 23.36
C TYR A 128 1.67 -24.66 23.74
N ASN A 129 2.65 -24.14 24.48
CA ASN A 129 3.67 -25.00 25.10
C ASN A 129 3.09 -25.75 26.32
N GLU A 130 3.90 -26.62 26.91
CA GLU A 130 3.55 -27.41 28.11
C GLU A 130 3.12 -26.54 29.30
N TYR A 131 3.51 -25.27 29.32
CA TYR A 131 3.17 -24.27 30.34
C TYR A 131 1.96 -23.39 29.98
N GLY A 132 1.25 -23.68 28.88
CA GLY A 132 0.07 -22.92 28.44
C GLY A 132 0.39 -21.54 27.83
N GLU A 133 1.65 -21.24 27.52
CA GLU A 133 2.05 -20.02 26.83
C GLU A 133 1.98 -20.19 25.31
N VAL A 134 1.53 -19.14 24.62
CA VAL A 134 1.50 -19.13 23.15
C VAL A 134 2.91 -18.97 22.61
N GLU A 135 3.42 -20.03 21.98
CA GLU A 135 4.77 -20.07 21.47
C GLU A 135 5.04 -18.95 20.44
N GLY A 136 6.19 -18.29 20.57
CA GLY A 136 6.64 -17.24 19.65
C GLY A 136 5.90 -15.90 19.73
N ARG A 137 5.01 -15.68 20.71
CA ARG A 137 4.28 -14.40 20.87
C ARG A 137 5.21 -13.19 21.02
N GLY A 138 6.25 -13.32 21.85
CA GLY A 138 7.25 -12.26 22.05
C GLY A 138 8.04 -11.93 20.78
N ILE A 139 8.50 -12.96 20.06
CA ILE A 139 9.24 -12.81 18.80
C ILE A 139 8.39 -12.10 17.74
N ARG A 140 7.08 -12.41 17.65
CA ARG A 140 6.16 -11.72 16.74
C ARG A 140 6.00 -10.25 17.09
N MET A 141 5.84 -9.92 18.38
CA MET A 141 5.77 -8.55 18.86
C MET A 141 7.06 -7.77 18.52
N ALA A 142 8.22 -8.37 18.78
CA ALA A 142 9.51 -7.77 18.48
C ALA A 142 9.70 -7.51 16.98
N LYS A 143 9.39 -8.50 16.11
CA LYS A 143 9.41 -8.31 14.65
C LYS A 143 8.52 -7.15 14.20
N ARG A 144 7.37 -6.96 14.85
CA ARG A 144 6.45 -5.85 14.55
C ARG A 144 7.05 -4.51 14.92
N VAL A 145 7.66 -4.42 16.10
CA VAL A 145 8.34 -3.21 16.58
C VAL A 145 9.48 -2.83 15.65
N VAL A 146 10.32 -3.79 15.27
CA VAL A 146 11.44 -3.54 14.33
C VAL A 146 10.93 -3.05 12.98
N ARG A 147 9.86 -3.65 12.45
CA ARG A 147 9.24 -3.19 11.18
C ARG A 147 8.67 -1.77 11.30
N ALA A 148 7.95 -1.47 12.39
CA ALA A 148 7.39 -0.14 12.61
C ALA A 148 8.48 0.93 12.74
N LEU A 149 9.53 0.64 13.50
CA LEU A 149 10.70 1.53 13.62
C LEU A 149 11.40 1.70 12.28
N GLY A 150 11.63 0.62 11.54
CA GLY A 150 12.23 0.66 10.21
C GLY A 150 11.44 1.52 9.22
N LEU A 151 10.11 1.44 9.23
CA LEU A 151 9.25 2.29 8.40
C LEU A 151 9.36 3.77 8.79
N ILE A 152 9.41 4.08 10.09
CA ILE A 152 9.46 5.47 10.58
C ILE A 152 10.82 6.10 10.32
N PHE A 153 11.88 5.42 10.74
CA PHE A 153 13.24 5.88 10.47
C PHE A 153 13.51 5.93 8.97
N GLY A 154 12.93 5.01 8.18
CA GLY A 154 12.98 5.07 6.72
C GLY A 154 12.33 6.34 6.16
N CYS A 155 11.16 6.75 6.67
CA CYS A 155 10.51 8.00 6.25
C CYS A 155 11.34 9.23 6.63
N VAL A 156 11.85 9.28 7.86
CA VAL A 156 12.68 10.40 8.33
C VAL A 156 13.98 10.47 7.54
N PHE A 157 14.66 9.34 7.35
CA PHE A 157 15.89 9.25 6.57
C PHE A 157 15.67 9.67 5.11
N THR A 158 14.57 9.24 4.50
CA THR A 158 14.22 9.65 3.12
C THR A 158 13.95 11.15 3.04
N ALA A 159 13.25 11.73 4.02
CA ALA A 159 13.02 13.17 4.10
C ALA A 159 14.33 13.95 4.27
N SER A 160 15.20 13.51 5.18
CA SER A 160 16.50 14.12 5.44
C SER A 160 17.43 14.04 4.23
N LEU A 161 17.58 12.85 3.63
CA LEU A 161 18.37 12.69 2.41
C LEU A 161 17.80 13.50 1.24
N GLY A 162 16.48 13.52 1.07
CA GLY A 162 15.83 14.30 0.02
C GLY A 162 16.12 15.80 0.17
N TYR A 163 16.10 16.30 1.41
CA TYR A 163 16.47 17.67 1.71
C TYR A 163 17.94 17.96 1.42
N THR A 164 18.86 17.10 1.87
CA THR A 164 20.29 17.25 1.57
C THR A 164 20.58 17.18 0.07
N ALA A 165 19.95 16.24 -0.64
CA ALA A 165 20.08 16.12 -2.09
C ALA A 165 19.57 17.38 -2.80
N ALA A 166 18.44 17.95 -2.37
CA ALA A 166 17.92 19.19 -2.91
C ALA A 166 18.88 20.36 -2.70
N ILE A 167 19.49 20.49 -1.51
CA ILE A 167 20.54 21.50 -1.25
C ILE A 167 21.73 21.29 -2.18
N ASN A 168 22.24 20.07 -2.29
CA ASN A 168 23.40 19.77 -3.13
C ASN A 168 23.13 20.11 -4.62
N LEU A 169 21.89 19.92 -5.09
CA LEU A 169 21.50 20.31 -6.45
C LEU A 169 21.42 21.83 -6.62
N ILE A 170 20.95 22.56 -5.60
CA ILE A 170 20.95 24.04 -5.61
C ILE A 170 22.39 24.56 -5.63
N GLU A 171 23.26 24.00 -4.80
CA GLU A 171 24.66 24.38 -4.76
C GLU A 171 25.36 24.08 -6.10
N LEU A 172 25.07 22.92 -6.70
CA LEU A 172 25.61 22.56 -8.02
C LEU A 172 25.15 23.51 -9.14
N SER A 173 23.92 24.03 -9.06
CA SER A 173 23.32 24.87 -10.12
C SER A 173 23.58 26.36 -9.93
N TRP A 174 23.50 26.87 -8.71
CA TRP A 174 23.58 28.31 -8.40
C TRP A 174 24.88 28.72 -7.70
N GLN A 175 25.73 27.79 -7.29
CA GLN A 175 27.00 28.05 -6.58
C GLN A 175 26.86 28.82 -5.25
N TYR A 176 25.64 29.02 -4.75
CA TYR A 176 25.37 29.55 -3.43
C TYR A 176 24.09 28.94 -2.85
N THR A 177 24.09 28.69 -1.53
CA THR A 177 22.92 28.16 -0.82
C THR A 177 22.24 29.30 -0.04
N PRO A 178 20.96 29.63 -0.32
CA PRO A 178 20.27 30.68 0.40
C PRO A 178 20.17 30.37 1.90
N ARG A 179 20.56 31.32 2.75
CA ARG A 179 20.58 31.16 4.22
C ARG A 179 19.22 30.76 4.80
N ILE A 180 18.14 31.20 4.15
CA ILE A 180 16.75 30.88 4.51
C ILE A 180 16.52 29.36 4.54
N VAL A 181 17.13 28.62 3.61
CA VAL A 181 16.96 27.17 3.52
C VAL A 181 17.45 26.50 4.80
N TYR A 182 18.65 26.85 5.27
CA TYR A 182 19.19 26.32 6.53
C TYR A 182 18.35 26.69 7.76
N TYR A 183 17.80 27.90 7.82
CA TYR A 183 16.94 28.32 8.94
C TYR A 183 15.66 27.49 9.04
N TYR A 184 15.08 27.09 7.91
CA TYR A 184 13.84 26.31 7.87
C TYR A 184 14.07 24.81 7.68
N GLN A 185 15.31 24.33 7.82
CA GLN A 185 15.66 22.91 7.67
C GLN A 185 14.73 22.00 8.46
N GLU A 186 14.59 22.27 9.76
CA GLU A 186 13.80 21.42 10.66
C GLU A 186 12.32 21.39 10.30
N MET A 187 11.79 22.55 9.88
CA MET A 187 10.41 22.66 9.40
C MET A 187 10.21 21.83 8.14
N ILE A 188 11.11 21.95 7.16
CA ILE A 188 11.02 21.26 5.87
C ILE A 188 11.14 19.75 6.06
N VAL A 189 12.13 19.29 6.82
CA VAL A 189 12.35 17.86 7.09
C VAL A 189 11.17 17.28 7.87
N THR A 190 10.66 17.98 8.89
CA THR A 190 9.51 17.51 9.67
C THR A 190 8.24 17.45 8.83
N ALA A 191 7.99 18.46 7.98
CA ALA A 191 6.82 18.46 7.09
C ALA A 191 6.90 17.35 6.03
N ALA A 192 8.06 17.14 5.42
CA ALA A 192 8.29 16.05 4.49
C ALA A 192 8.14 14.68 5.17
N ALA A 193 8.70 14.50 6.38
CA ALA A 193 8.54 13.29 7.15
C ALA A 193 7.08 13.04 7.55
N ALA A 194 6.33 14.06 7.96
CA ALA A 194 4.90 13.96 8.28
C ALA A 194 4.07 13.50 7.08
N PHE A 195 4.39 14.02 5.89
CA PHE A 195 3.75 13.62 4.64
C PHE A 195 4.07 12.16 4.27
N LEU A 196 5.33 11.76 4.35
CA LEU A 196 5.75 10.37 4.09
C LEU A 196 5.15 9.39 5.11
N LEU A 197 5.10 9.76 6.38
CA LEU A 197 4.47 8.98 7.44
C LEU A 197 2.96 8.84 7.24
N TYR A 198 2.29 9.91 6.80
CA TYR A 198 0.89 9.85 6.41
C TYR A 198 0.66 8.85 5.27
N ILE A 199 1.47 8.91 4.21
CA ILE A 199 1.37 7.99 3.06
C ILE A 199 1.61 6.55 3.51
N THR A 200 2.72 6.29 4.21
CA THR A 200 3.08 4.94 4.65
C THR A 200 2.04 4.36 5.60
N ALA A 201 1.63 5.09 6.63
CA ALA A 201 0.62 4.62 7.57
C ALA A 201 -0.77 4.45 6.92
N SER A 202 -1.09 5.20 5.86
CA SER A 202 -2.39 5.11 5.20
C SER A 202 -2.44 4.05 4.11
N TYR A 203 -1.40 3.93 3.29
CA TYR A 203 -1.43 3.10 2.08
C TYR A 203 -0.51 1.89 2.12
N TYR A 204 0.42 1.80 3.07
CA TYR A 204 1.43 0.74 3.09
C TYR A 204 1.50 0.00 4.44
N ARG A 205 2.15 -1.17 4.46
CA ARG A 205 2.48 -1.94 5.66
C ARG A 205 3.83 -2.62 5.50
#